data_AF-A0A1J4YNL9-F1
#
_entry.id   AF-A0A1J4YNL9-F1
#
_cell.length_a   1.000
_cell.length_b   1.000
_cell.length_c   1.000
_cell.angle_alpha   90.00
_cell.angle_beta   90.00
_cell.angle_gamma   90.00
#
_symmetry.space_group_name_H-M   'P 1'
#
loop_
_entity.id
_entity.type
_entity.pdbx_description
1 polymer ?
#
loop_
_entity_poly.entity_id
_entity_poly.type
_entity_poly.pdbx_seq_one_letter_code
_entity_poly.pdbx_strand_id
1 'polypeptide(L)'
;MKPIKNRTDIHLIIIYLLTLTVFSGCGVEYKFNRAKNLEKDGRYEESIKIYKEIADRYPLNVHVPESLYCAGRIYQQKLKNYTQSQDLFSELLNRFPAADKWKELAVLGIFNSPNYFPLFDENLWVEGDSQSYGKNMRVERNCKKISGQKYLISNKYYAGEKIVTTVSRYYTKKDYKLHEFNSADDKESTILLDFPFYKGKTWTTLRDGQKTRFTIVDSSVSVKVHAGKFDNCLKIREENLSFPSAYKYKYYAPELGYILTTVASVKEPAERRHSELLSSKVIPE
;
A
#
# COMPACT_ATOMS: atom_id res chain seq x y z
N MET A 1 3.51 57.91 27.82
CA MET A 1 4.20 56.59 27.75
C MET A 1 5.11 56.46 28.96
N LYS A 2 4.77 55.63 29.95
CA LYS A 2 5.66 55.33 31.08
C LYS A 2 6.59 54.16 30.69
N PRO A 3 7.90 54.25 30.93
CA PRO A 3 8.84 53.18 30.61
C PRO A 3 8.68 52.03 31.60
N ILE A 4 8.64 50.81 31.08
CA ILE A 4 8.68 49.58 31.87
C ILE A 4 10.05 49.53 32.56
N LYS A 5 10.04 49.68 33.88
CA LYS A 5 11.22 49.73 34.73
C LYS A 5 11.17 48.52 35.65
N ASN A 6 11.76 47.39 35.23
CA ASN A 6 12.47 46.44 36.10
C ASN A 6 12.91 45.16 35.36
N ARG A 7 14.17 44.77 35.58
CA ARG A 7 14.79 43.54 35.04
C ARG A 7 14.15 42.26 35.62
N THR A 8 13.52 42.35 36.80
CA THR A 8 12.79 41.27 37.47
C THR A 8 11.48 40.90 36.78
N ASP A 9 10.81 41.83 36.10
CA ASP A 9 9.55 41.56 35.39
C ASP A 9 9.79 40.72 34.12
N ILE A 10 10.92 40.90 33.45
CA ILE A 10 11.33 40.08 32.30
C ILE A 10 11.65 38.65 32.73
N HIS A 11 12.33 38.48 33.87
CA HIS A 11 12.60 37.15 34.42
C HIS A 11 11.32 36.45 34.92
N LEU A 12 10.37 37.20 35.50
CA LEU A 12 9.07 36.65 35.90
C LEU A 12 8.24 36.20 34.69
N ILE A 13 8.23 36.98 33.61
CA ILE A 13 7.55 36.65 32.35
C ILE A 13 8.20 35.43 31.69
N ILE A 14 9.54 35.33 31.69
CA ILE A 14 10.27 34.17 31.15
C ILE A 14 10.01 32.91 32.00
N ILE A 15 9.95 33.02 33.34
CA ILE A 15 9.61 31.90 34.24
C ILE A 15 8.12 31.50 34.10
N TYR A 16 7.22 32.46 33.85
CA TYR A 16 5.80 32.19 33.58
C TYR A 16 5.60 31.52 32.21
N LEU A 17 6.34 31.94 31.19
CA LEU A 17 6.39 31.28 29.87
C LEU A 17 7.05 29.89 29.92
N LEU A 18 8.02 29.67 30.81
CA LEU A 18 8.66 28.36 31.04
C LEU A 18 7.82 27.41 31.91
N THR A 19 6.87 27.91 32.70
CA THR A 19 5.98 27.06 33.52
C THR A 19 4.70 26.66 32.77
N LEU A 20 4.23 27.46 31.81
CA LEU A 20 3.14 27.12 30.90
C LEU A 20 3.48 26.00 29.90
N THR A 21 4.76 25.77 29.61
CA THR A 21 5.21 24.70 28.70
C THR A 21 5.31 23.33 29.37
N VAL A 22 5.37 23.28 30.70
CA VAL A 22 5.59 22.01 31.44
C VAL A 22 4.28 21.30 31.79
N PHE A 23 3.17 22.02 31.94
CA PHE A 23 1.89 21.43 32.38
C PHE A 23 1.07 20.73 31.28
N SER A 24 1.42 20.91 30.01
CA SER A 24 0.69 20.30 28.88
C SER A 24 1.27 18.95 28.43
N GLY A 25 2.51 18.61 28.79
CA GLY A 25 3.20 17.40 28.34
C GLY A 25 2.68 16.09 28.97
N CYS A 26 2.50 16.06 30.29
CA CYS A 26 2.11 14.85 31.02
C CYS A 26 0.71 14.32 30.64
N GLY A 27 -0.22 15.23 30.31
CA GLY A 27 -1.58 14.86 29.92
C GLY A 27 -1.65 14.20 28.54
N VAL A 28 -0.85 14.68 27.58
CA VAL A 28 -0.81 14.10 26.22
C VAL A 28 -0.12 12.75 26.24
N GLU A 29 0.97 12.60 26.99
CA GLU A 29 1.65 11.32 27.18
C GLU A 29 0.70 10.25 27.76
N TYR A 30 -0.06 10.60 28.80
CA TYR A 30 -1.06 9.71 29.38
C TYR A 30 -2.15 9.33 28.37
N LYS A 31 -2.70 10.29 27.61
CA LYS A 31 -3.69 10.03 26.55
C LYS A 31 -3.11 9.10 25.49
N PHE A 32 -1.89 9.35 25.04
CA PHE A 32 -1.21 8.57 24.01
C PHE A 32 -1.01 7.11 24.45
N ASN A 33 -0.51 6.90 25.67
CA ASN A 33 -0.36 5.55 26.24
C ASN A 33 -1.70 4.85 26.46
N ARG A 34 -2.75 5.58 26.86
CA ARG A 34 -4.11 5.04 26.96
C ARG A 34 -4.62 4.58 25.59
N ALA A 35 -4.43 5.36 24.53
CA ALA A 35 -4.79 4.96 23.17
C ALA A 35 -4.09 3.67 22.76
N LYS A 36 -2.77 3.58 22.99
CA LYS A 36 -1.99 2.35 22.71
C LYS A 36 -2.52 1.13 23.46
N ASN A 37 -2.93 1.28 24.71
CA ASN A 37 -3.51 0.18 25.49
C ASN A 37 -4.88 -0.23 24.94
N LEU A 38 -5.75 0.73 24.62
CA LEU A 38 -7.04 0.44 23.98
C LEU A 38 -6.85 -0.29 22.63
N GLU A 39 -5.86 0.09 21.82
CA GLU A 39 -5.54 -0.62 20.58
C GLU A 39 -5.16 -2.08 20.86
N LYS A 40 -4.28 -2.32 21.84
CA LYS A 40 -3.86 -3.67 22.25
C LYS A 40 -5.04 -4.51 22.76
N ASP A 41 -5.98 -3.88 23.45
CA ASP A 41 -7.20 -4.50 23.96
C ASP A 41 -8.27 -4.72 22.87
N GLY A 42 -7.99 -4.35 21.61
CA GLY A 42 -8.93 -4.46 20.49
C GLY A 42 -10.03 -3.39 20.48
N ARG A 43 -9.97 -2.40 21.36
CA ARG A 43 -10.93 -1.29 21.47
C ARG A 43 -10.58 -0.18 20.48
N TYR A 44 -10.66 -0.53 19.21
CA TYR A 44 -10.13 0.25 18.09
C TYR A 44 -10.78 1.63 17.94
N GLU A 45 -12.10 1.73 18.04
CA GLU A 45 -12.83 2.99 17.90
C GLU A 45 -12.48 3.98 19.01
N GLU A 46 -12.33 3.48 20.24
CA GLU A 46 -11.94 4.31 21.39
C GLU A 46 -10.48 4.75 21.28
N SER A 47 -9.59 3.85 20.84
CA SER A 47 -8.20 4.20 20.54
C SER A 47 -8.12 5.31 19.48
N ILE A 48 -8.84 5.16 18.36
CA ILE A 48 -8.92 6.17 17.29
C ILE A 48 -9.41 7.50 17.85
N LYS A 49 -10.47 7.49 18.66
CA LYS A 49 -11.02 8.71 19.27
C LYS A 49 -9.96 9.47 20.06
N ILE A 50 -9.16 8.78 20.87
CA ILE A 50 -8.11 9.43 21.66
C ILE A 50 -6.97 9.92 20.76
N TYR A 51 -6.53 9.15 19.76
CA TYR A 51 -5.51 9.59 18.81
C TYR A 51 -5.93 10.86 18.05
N LYS A 52 -7.17 10.93 17.57
CA LYS A 52 -7.73 12.13 16.94
C LYS A 52 -7.81 13.30 17.92
N GLU A 53 -8.24 13.06 19.16
CA GLU A 53 -8.26 14.09 20.20
C GLU A 53 -6.86 14.69 20.45
N ILE A 54 -5.81 13.86 20.44
CA ILE A 54 -4.42 14.33 20.55
C ILE A 54 -4.07 15.26 19.39
N ALA A 55 -4.39 14.84 18.16
CA ALA A 55 -4.11 15.59 16.95
C ALA A 55 -4.86 16.93 16.87
N ASP A 56 -6.11 16.97 17.36
CA ASP A 56 -6.97 18.14 17.30
C ASP A 56 -6.66 19.15 18.40
N ARG A 57 -6.48 18.68 19.65
CA ARG A 57 -6.32 19.56 20.82
C ARG A 57 -4.89 19.99 21.08
N TYR A 58 -3.90 19.23 20.61
CA TYR A 58 -2.48 19.48 20.87
C TYR A 58 -1.68 19.48 19.57
N PRO A 59 -2.01 20.35 18.58
CA PRO A 59 -1.54 20.22 17.20
C PRO A 59 -0.03 20.33 17.01
N LEU A 60 0.72 20.86 17.97
CA LEU A 60 2.18 21.00 17.97
C LEU A 60 2.90 19.93 18.81
N ASN A 61 2.17 18.99 19.40
CA ASN A 61 2.77 17.96 20.26
C ASN A 61 3.50 16.89 19.43
N VAL A 62 4.61 16.38 19.97
CA VAL A 62 5.47 15.37 19.33
C VAL A 62 4.73 14.07 18.99
N HIS A 63 3.64 13.75 19.71
CA HIS A 63 2.83 12.55 19.48
C HIS A 63 1.82 12.67 18.34
N VAL A 64 1.61 13.86 17.77
CA VAL A 64 0.58 14.05 16.75
C VAL A 64 0.84 13.22 15.48
N PRO A 65 2.06 13.24 14.87
CA PRO A 65 2.31 12.42 13.68
C PRO A 65 2.09 10.93 13.94
N GLU A 66 2.54 10.42 15.08
CA GLU A 66 2.32 9.02 15.47
C GLU A 66 0.84 8.73 15.71
N SER A 67 0.10 9.64 16.35
CA SER A 67 -1.33 9.48 16.61
C SER A 67 -2.14 9.41 15.32
N LEU A 68 -1.88 10.31 14.37
CA LEU A 68 -2.52 10.29 13.05
C LEU A 68 -2.19 9.00 12.29
N TYR A 69 -0.93 8.57 12.32
CA TYR A 69 -0.51 7.31 11.70
C TYR A 69 -1.21 6.11 12.33
N CYS A 70 -1.23 6.00 13.66
CA CYS A 70 -1.86 4.88 14.36
C CYS A 70 -3.36 4.84 14.09
N ALA A 71 -4.06 5.98 14.13
CA ALA A 71 -5.48 6.02 13.77
C ALA A 71 -5.71 5.59 12.31
N GLY A 72 -4.91 6.08 11.36
CA GLY A 72 -4.99 5.70 9.96
C GLY A 72 -4.72 4.21 9.73
N ARG A 73 -3.75 3.63 10.45
CA ARG A 73 -3.41 2.20 10.41
C ARG A 73 -4.52 1.33 11.00
N ILE A 74 -5.16 1.76 12.10
CA ILE A 74 -6.30 1.02 12.67
C ILE A 74 -7.46 0.99 11.67
N TYR A 75 -7.81 2.12 11.05
CA TYR A 75 -8.83 2.15 9.99
C TYR A 75 -8.47 1.24 8.82
N GLN A 76 -7.20 1.25 8.37
CA GLN A 76 -6.71 0.41 7.28
C GLN A 76 -6.80 -1.09 7.59
N GLN A 77 -6.21 -1.50 8.71
CA GLN A 77 -5.91 -2.90 8.98
C GLN A 77 -7.05 -3.60 9.72
N LYS A 78 -7.70 -2.90 10.67
CA LYS A 78 -8.69 -3.50 11.58
C LYS A 78 -10.12 -3.23 11.15
N LEU A 79 -10.43 -2.00 10.76
CA LEU A 79 -11.79 -1.61 10.37
C LEU A 79 -12.05 -1.70 8.85
N LYS A 80 -10.99 -1.92 8.06
CA LYS A 80 -11.02 -1.95 6.58
C LYS A 80 -11.72 -0.73 5.95
N ASN A 81 -11.64 0.43 6.63
CA ASN A 81 -12.15 1.70 6.15
C ASN A 81 -11.01 2.47 5.46
N TYR A 82 -10.78 2.15 4.20
CA TYR A 82 -9.66 2.69 3.43
C TYR A 82 -9.76 4.20 3.19
N THR A 83 -10.98 4.75 3.06
CA THR A 83 -11.19 6.19 2.91
C THR A 83 -10.73 6.94 4.17
N GLN A 84 -11.23 6.56 5.35
CA GLN A 84 -10.80 7.20 6.61
C GLN A 84 -9.30 7.02 6.88
N SER A 85 -8.75 5.86 6.50
CA SER A 85 -7.30 5.62 6.55
C SER A 85 -6.52 6.62 5.69
N GLN A 86 -6.91 6.78 4.42
CA GLN A 86 -6.28 7.72 3.48
C GLN A 86 -6.42 9.17 3.94
N ASP A 87 -7.56 9.55 4.49
CA ASP A 87 -7.79 10.91 5.01
C ASP A 87 -6.77 11.23 6.12
N LEU A 88 -6.60 10.34 7.10
CA LEU A 88 -5.67 10.54 8.22
C LEU A 88 -4.20 10.50 7.81
N PHE A 89 -3.83 9.60 6.90
CA PHE A 89 -2.46 9.60 6.36
C PHE A 89 -2.19 10.86 5.54
N SER A 90 -3.16 11.35 4.76
CA SER A 90 -3.02 12.60 4.00
C SER A 90 -2.92 13.80 4.94
N GLU A 91 -3.71 13.83 6.01
CA GLU A 91 -3.62 14.85 7.05
C GLU A 91 -2.22 14.89 7.69
N LEU A 92 -1.65 13.73 8.02
CA LEU A 92 -0.28 13.62 8.54
C LEU A 92 0.72 14.24 7.57
N LEU A 93 0.66 13.88 6.29
CA LEU A 93 1.56 14.38 5.26
C LEU A 93 1.44 15.90 5.05
N ASN A 94 0.22 16.43 5.14
CA ASN A 94 -0.05 17.85 4.97
C ASN A 94 0.43 18.68 6.18
N ARG A 95 0.22 18.19 7.40
CA ARG A 95 0.57 18.90 8.64
C ARG A 95 2.05 18.75 9.01
N PHE A 96 2.67 17.63 8.66
CA PHE A 96 4.03 17.27 9.11
C PHE A 96 4.92 16.79 7.95
N PRO A 97 5.18 17.63 6.93
CA PRO A 97 5.94 17.23 5.74
C PRO A 97 7.41 16.85 6.00
N ALA A 98 7.97 17.25 7.16
CA ALA A 98 9.35 16.97 7.59
C ALA A 98 9.48 15.80 8.58
N ALA A 99 8.37 15.13 8.93
CA ALA A 99 8.39 13.99 9.85
C ALA A 99 8.78 12.69 9.10
N ASP A 100 10.06 12.55 8.74
CA ASP A 100 10.54 11.57 7.75
C ASP A 100 10.01 10.15 7.92
N LYS A 101 10.15 9.55 9.12
CA LYS A 101 9.63 8.21 9.40
C LYS A 101 8.13 8.09 9.17
N TRP A 102 7.36 9.04 9.72
CA TRP A 102 5.89 9.00 9.66
C TRP A 102 5.37 9.28 8.26
N LYS A 103 6.08 10.12 7.51
CA LYS A 103 5.82 10.38 6.10
C LYS A 103 5.95 9.13 5.25
N GLU A 104 7.04 8.39 5.37
CA GLU A 104 7.24 7.15 4.61
C GLU A 104 6.13 6.13 4.91
N LEU A 105 5.81 5.94 6.19
CA LEU A 105 4.75 5.05 6.62
C LEU A 105 3.36 5.50 6.14
N ALA A 106 3.07 6.79 6.12
CA ALA A 106 1.81 7.34 5.63
C ALA A 106 1.65 7.18 4.10
N VAL A 107 2.72 7.42 3.32
CA VAL A 107 2.73 7.19 1.87
C VAL A 107 2.42 5.72 1.55
N LEU A 108 3.08 4.80 2.25
CA LEU A 108 2.81 3.37 2.12
C LEU A 108 1.39 3.01 2.56
N GLY A 109 0.92 3.62 3.66
CA GLY A 109 -0.44 3.49 4.16
C GLY A 109 -1.48 3.87 3.11
N ILE A 110 -1.33 5.02 2.45
CA ILE A 110 -2.23 5.46 1.36
C ILE A 110 -2.21 4.48 0.20
N PHE A 111 -1.02 4.06 -0.24
CA PHE A 111 -0.85 3.12 -1.35
C PHE A 111 -1.46 1.73 -1.04
N ASN A 112 -1.45 1.31 0.22
CA ASN A 112 -1.98 0.04 0.69
C ASN A 112 -3.43 0.13 1.20
N SER A 113 -4.16 1.21 0.90
CA SER A 113 -5.56 1.38 1.31
C SER A 113 -6.50 1.44 0.08
N PRO A 114 -6.94 0.29 -0.48
CA PRO A 114 -6.59 -1.09 -0.10
C PRO A 114 -5.29 -1.60 -0.74
N ASN A 115 -4.78 -2.72 -0.23
CA ASN A 115 -3.51 -3.29 -0.69
C ASN A 115 -3.72 -4.25 -1.87
N TYR A 116 -3.58 -3.74 -3.10
CA TYR A 116 -3.70 -4.54 -4.34
C TYR A 116 -2.43 -5.34 -4.69
N PHE A 117 -1.40 -5.33 -3.84
CA PHE A 117 -0.21 -6.15 -4.04
C PHE A 117 0.47 -6.43 -2.70
N PRO A 118 -0.07 -7.35 -1.88
CA PRO A 118 0.45 -7.62 -0.54
C PRO A 118 1.82 -8.31 -0.63
N LEU A 119 2.87 -7.52 -0.40
CA LEU A 119 4.26 -7.95 -0.27
C LEU A 119 4.52 -8.30 1.20
N PHE A 120 4.14 -9.51 1.60
CA PHE A 120 4.44 -10.03 2.92
C PHE A 120 5.33 -11.26 2.81
N ASP A 121 6.15 -11.46 3.82
CA ASP A 121 7.04 -12.60 3.87
C ASP A 121 6.21 -13.89 3.89
N GLU A 122 6.72 -14.92 3.20
CA GLU A 122 6.06 -16.22 3.04
C GLU A 122 4.69 -16.23 2.32
N ASN A 123 4.25 -15.10 1.74
CA ASN A 123 3.06 -15.12 0.89
C ASN A 123 3.22 -16.09 -0.27
N LEU A 124 2.16 -16.86 -0.53
CA LEU A 124 2.10 -17.85 -1.60
C LEU A 124 0.86 -17.62 -2.47
N TRP A 125 1.03 -17.67 -3.79
CA TRP A 125 -0.07 -17.75 -4.74
C TRP A 125 0.16 -18.91 -5.69
N VAL A 126 -0.91 -19.60 -6.04
CA VAL A 126 -0.92 -20.63 -7.08
C VAL A 126 -1.82 -20.15 -8.20
N GLU A 127 -1.20 -19.89 -9.34
CA GLU A 127 -1.87 -19.54 -10.58
C GLU A 127 -1.91 -20.76 -11.50
N GLY A 128 -2.95 -20.89 -12.32
CA GLY A 128 -2.97 -21.88 -13.38
C GLY A 128 -3.75 -21.41 -14.59
N ASP A 129 -3.56 -22.10 -15.72
CA ASP A 129 -4.38 -21.84 -16.90
C ASP A 129 -5.87 -22.00 -16.59
N SER A 130 -6.68 -21.05 -17.04
CA SER A 130 -8.10 -21.01 -16.70
C SER A 130 -8.90 -22.16 -17.32
N GLN A 131 -8.40 -22.79 -18.39
CA GLN A 131 -9.11 -23.85 -19.10
C GLN A 131 -9.05 -25.18 -18.35
N SER A 132 -7.89 -25.53 -17.80
CA SER A 132 -7.68 -26.81 -17.12
C SER A 132 -7.51 -26.67 -15.61
N TYR A 133 -7.56 -25.44 -15.08
CA TYR A 133 -7.31 -25.10 -13.69
C TYR A 133 -5.93 -25.57 -13.21
N GLY A 134 -4.92 -25.28 -14.01
CA GLY A 134 -3.53 -25.55 -13.66
C GLY A 134 -3.04 -26.97 -13.96
N LYS A 135 -3.87 -27.84 -14.55
CA LYS A 135 -3.43 -29.19 -14.97
C LYS A 135 -2.43 -29.11 -16.12
N ASN A 136 -2.58 -28.14 -17.02
CA ASN A 136 -1.69 -27.96 -18.16
C ASN A 136 -0.53 -27.01 -17.81
N MET A 137 -0.83 -25.86 -17.19
CA MET A 137 0.17 -24.89 -16.78
C MET A 137 -0.13 -24.34 -15.40
N ARG A 138 0.83 -24.45 -14.48
CA ARG A 138 0.75 -23.90 -13.12
C ARG A 138 1.94 -23.01 -12.83
N VAL A 139 1.72 -21.96 -12.05
CA VAL A 139 2.78 -21.11 -11.50
C VAL A 139 2.63 -21.06 -9.99
N GLU A 140 3.67 -21.48 -9.28
CA GLU A 140 3.78 -21.31 -7.84
C GLU A 140 4.63 -20.08 -7.57
N ARG A 141 4.02 -19.09 -6.91
CA ARG A 141 4.64 -17.81 -6.57
C ARG A 141 4.89 -17.75 -5.08
N ASN A 142 6.13 -17.49 -4.67
CA ASN A 142 6.51 -17.26 -3.28
C ASN A 142 7.14 -15.87 -3.12
N CYS A 143 6.70 -15.12 -2.11
CA CYS A 143 7.28 -13.84 -1.72
C CYS A 143 8.17 -14.02 -0.50
N LYS A 144 9.35 -13.39 -0.54
CA LYS A 144 10.29 -13.32 0.57
C LYS A 144 10.69 -11.89 0.85
N LYS A 145 10.67 -11.49 2.12
CA LYS A 145 11.24 -10.20 2.53
C LYS A 145 12.76 -10.32 2.56
N ILE A 146 13.45 -9.41 1.90
CA ILE A 146 14.92 -9.39 1.87
C ILE A 146 15.45 -8.47 2.96
N SER A 147 15.12 -7.17 2.86
CA SER A 147 15.49 -6.16 3.84
C SER A 147 14.66 -4.89 3.63
N GLY A 148 14.32 -4.20 4.72
CA GLY A 148 13.48 -2.99 4.65
C GLY A 148 12.20 -3.24 3.85
N GLN A 149 11.97 -2.43 2.81
CA GLN A 149 10.83 -2.55 1.89
C GLN A 149 11.15 -3.26 0.57
N LYS A 150 12.23 -4.05 0.53
CA LYS A 150 12.62 -4.87 -0.62
C LYS A 150 12.16 -6.32 -0.45
N TYR A 151 11.50 -6.83 -1.48
CA TYR A 151 10.94 -8.18 -1.52
C TYR A 151 11.42 -8.90 -2.77
N LEU A 152 11.61 -10.21 -2.67
CA LEU A 152 11.87 -11.09 -3.79
C LEU A 152 10.62 -11.92 -4.05
N ILE A 153 10.16 -11.99 -5.30
CA ILE A 153 9.14 -12.95 -5.71
C ILE A 153 9.76 -13.93 -6.69
N SER A 154 9.67 -15.22 -6.34
CA SER A 154 10.08 -16.33 -7.20
C SER A 154 8.85 -17.02 -7.76
N ASN A 155 8.76 -17.08 -9.09
CA ASN A 155 7.72 -17.78 -9.83
C ASN A 155 8.31 -19.07 -10.41
N LYS A 156 7.83 -20.22 -9.97
CA LYS A 156 8.18 -21.52 -10.53
C LYS A 156 7.08 -21.96 -11.51
N TYR A 157 7.45 -22.12 -12.77
CA TYR A 157 6.53 -22.46 -13.85
C TYR A 157 6.55 -23.96 -14.12
N TYR A 158 5.37 -24.55 -14.20
CA TYR A 158 5.16 -25.96 -14.46
C TYR A 158 4.38 -26.17 -15.77
N ALA A 159 4.75 -27.22 -16.51
CA ALA A 159 3.96 -27.80 -17.59
C ALA A 159 3.57 -29.23 -17.18
N GLY A 160 2.29 -29.44 -16.85
CA GLY A 160 1.87 -30.58 -16.05
C GLY A 160 2.62 -30.61 -14.71
N GLU A 161 3.25 -31.73 -14.40
CA GLU A 161 4.03 -31.91 -13.17
C GLU A 161 5.50 -31.47 -13.29
N LYS A 162 5.97 -31.12 -14.49
CA LYS A 162 7.39 -30.80 -14.73
C LYS A 162 7.64 -29.31 -14.57
N ILE A 163 8.66 -28.96 -13.78
CA ILE A 163 9.17 -27.60 -13.71
C ILE A 163 9.86 -27.26 -15.04
N VAL A 164 9.43 -26.17 -15.67
CA VAL A 164 10.01 -25.66 -16.92
C VAL A 164 11.06 -24.59 -16.64
N THR A 165 10.76 -23.66 -15.74
CA THR A 165 11.69 -22.58 -15.37
C THR A 165 11.32 -21.96 -14.03
N THR A 166 12.25 -21.23 -13.44
CA THR A 166 12.01 -20.37 -12.29
C THR A 166 12.48 -18.96 -12.61
N VAL A 167 11.60 -17.98 -12.44
CA VAL A 167 11.91 -16.57 -12.67
C VAL A 167 11.75 -15.80 -11.37
N SER A 168 12.79 -15.08 -10.99
CA SER A 168 12.85 -14.25 -9.79
C SER A 168 12.87 -12.78 -10.17
N ARG A 169 12.07 -11.96 -9.48
CA ARG A 169 12.04 -10.49 -9.64
C ARG A 169 12.03 -9.83 -8.26
N TYR A 170 12.56 -8.62 -8.18
CA TYR A 170 12.60 -7.85 -6.94
C TYR A 170 11.54 -6.76 -6.96
N TYR A 171 10.95 -6.45 -5.81
CA TYR A 171 9.85 -5.52 -5.67
C TYR A 171 10.12 -4.53 -4.56
N THR A 172 9.69 -3.29 -4.78
CA THR A 172 9.70 -2.24 -3.76
C THR A 172 8.47 -1.35 -3.95
N LYS A 173 7.86 -0.93 -2.85
CA LYS A 173 6.84 0.12 -2.84
C LYS A 173 7.49 1.42 -2.39
N LYS A 174 7.42 2.45 -3.23
CA LYS A 174 7.98 3.77 -2.95
C LYS A 174 7.25 4.81 -3.79
N ASP A 175 7.15 6.04 -3.31
CA ASP A 175 6.63 7.18 -4.09
C ASP A 175 5.26 6.89 -4.74
N TYR A 176 4.36 6.24 -3.97
CA TYR A 176 3.02 5.83 -4.42
C TYR A 176 3.01 4.84 -5.60
N LYS A 177 4.09 4.09 -5.79
CA LYS A 177 4.28 3.16 -6.90
C LYS A 177 4.76 1.79 -6.44
N LEU A 178 4.40 0.76 -7.20
CA LEU A 178 4.99 -0.57 -7.14
C LEU A 178 6.03 -0.71 -8.24
N HIS A 179 7.28 -0.89 -7.85
CA HIS A 179 8.41 -1.11 -8.73
C HIS A 179 8.76 -2.60 -8.80
N GLU A 180 8.98 -3.12 -10.00
CA GLU A 180 9.53 -4.45 -10.30
C GLU A 180 10.91 -4.29 -10.95
N PHE A 181 11.91 -5.01 -10.44
CA PHE A 181 13.30 -5.00 -10.92
C PHE A 181 13.70 -6.41 -11.39
N ASN A 182 14.57 -6.49 -12.40
CA ASN A 182 15.03 -7.77 -12.93
C ASN A 182 16.09 -8.40 -12.03
N SER A 183 16.90 -7.58 -11.37
CA SER A 183 17.90 -7.97 -10.37
C SER A 183 17.85 -7.07 -9.12
N ALA A 184 18.58 -7.44 -8.06
CA ALA A 184 18.63 -6.67 -6.81
C ALA A 184 19.35 -5.32 -6.95
N ASP A 185 20.25 -5.23 -7.94
CA ASP A 185 21.17 -4.10 -8.15
C ASP A 185 20.73 -3.19 -9.31
N ASP A 186 19.64 -3.55 -9.99
CA ASP A 186 19.10 -2.76 -11.09
C ASP A 186 18.68 -1.36 -10.60
N LYS A 187 19.08 -0.34 -11.36
CA LYS A 187 18.68 1.05 -11.12
C LYS A 187 17.34 1.38 -11.77
N GLU A 188 17.01 0.67 -12.85
CA GLU A 188 15.76 0.85 -13.58
C GLU A 188 14.74 -0.21 -13.16
N SER A 189 13.47 0.17 -13.12
CA SER A 189 12.36 -0.72 -12.77
C SER A 189 11.18 -0.53 -13.70
N THR A 190 10.40 -1.59 -13.83
CA THR A 190 9.05 -1.51 -14.38
C THR A 190 8.10 -1.02 -13.29
N ILE A 191 7.34 0.04 -13.58
CA ILE A 191 6.27 0.52 -12.68
C ILE A 191 5.02 -0.31 -12.97
N LEU A 192 4.65 -1.21 -12.05
CA LEU A 192 3.52 -2.12 -12.20
C LEU A 192 2.18 -1.54 -11.74
N LEU A 193 2.22 -0.72 -10.69
CA LEU A 193 1.07 -0.01 -10.14
C LEU A 193 1.49 1.42 -9.82
N ASP A 194 0.63 2.38 -10.17
CA ASP A 194 0.87 3.80 -9.96
C ASP A 194 -0.41 4.41 -9.37
N PHE A 195 -0.37 4.77 -8.09
CA PHE A 195 -1.51 5.38 -7.37
C PHE A 195 -1.65 6.88 -7.73
N PRO A 196 -2.85 7.49 -7.79
CA PRO A 196 -4.16 6.96 -7.37
C PRO A 196 -4.81 6.01 -8.39
N PHE A 197 -5.63 5.10 -7.88
CA PHE A 197 -6.31 4.09 -8.69
C PHE A 197 -7.69 4.57 -9.14
N TYR A 198 -7.75 5.21 -10.31
CA TYR A 198 -9.00 5.63 -10.93
C TYR A 198 -9.06 5.19 -12.39
N LYS A 199 -10.27 4.90 -12.86
CA LYS A 199 -10.55 4.51 -14.24
C LYS A 199 -10.01 5.55 -15.23
N GLY A 200 -9.29 5.08 -16.25
CA GLY A 200 -8.69 5.91 -17.29
C GLY A 200 -7.27 6.38 -16.99
N LYS A 201 -6.74 6.19 -15.77
CA LYS A 201 -5.33 6.51 -15.50
C LYS A 201 -4.41 5.68 -16.38
N THR A 202 -3.40 6.32 -16.97
CA THR A 202 -2.36 5.67 -17.78
C THR A 202 -0.97 6.07 -17.35
N TRP A 203 -0.02 5.16 -17.45
CA TRP A 203 1.41 5.45 -17.34
C TRP A 203 2.20 4.58 -18.33
N THR A 204 3.41 5.02 -18.67
CA THR A 204 4.33 4.28 -19.54
C THR A 204 5.62 3.99 -18.79
N THR A 205 6.15 2.79 -18.97
CA THR A 205 7.39 2.33 -18.35
C THR A 205 8.12 1.38 -19.31
N LEU A 206 9.36 1.02 -18.97
CA LEU A 206 10.09 -0.03 -19.69
C LEU A 206 9.83 -1.37 -19.01
N ARG A 207 9.47 -2.37 -19.79
CA ARG A 207 9.32 -3.76 -19.35
C ARG A 207 10.14 -4.63 -20.29
N ASP A 208 11.16 -5.30 -19.75
CA ASP A 208 12.09 -6.14 -20.51
C ASP A 208 12.64 -5.43 -21.77
N GLY A 209 13.04 -4.16 -21.61
CA GLY A 209 13.58 -3.31 -22.68
C GLY A 209 12.54 -2.70 -23.63
N GLN A 210 11.25 -3.00 -23.45
CA GLN A 210 10.19 -2.56 -24.36
C GLN A 210 9.26 -1.53 -23.70
N LYS A 211 8.89 -0.49 -24.45
CA LYS A 211 7.95 0.53 -23.97
C LYS A 211 6.58 -0.09 -23.79
N THR A 212 6.09 -0.07 -22.56
CA THR A 212 4.80 -0.65 -22.19
C THR A 212 3.93 0.40 -21.54
N ARG A 213 2.70 0.53 -22.04
CA ARG A 213 1.68 1.38 -21.45
C ARG A 213 0.76 0.53 -20.57
N PHE A 214 0.53 1.01 -19.36
CA PHE A 214 -0.50 0.49 -18.48
C PHE A 214 -1.70 1.43 -18.45
N THR A 215 -2.89 0.88 -18.30
CA THR A 215 -4.15 1.64 -18.17
C THR A 215 -5.03 0.99 -17.12
N ILE A 216 -5.49 1.75 -16.12
CA ILE A 216 -6.57 1.30 -15.23
C ILE A 216 -7.86 1.38 -16.03
N VAL A 217 -8.34 0.22 -16.48
CA VAL A 217 -9.57 0.11 -17.26
C VAL A 217 -10.78 0.28 -16.37
N ASP A 218 -10.69 -0.23 -15.14
CA ASP A 218 -11.71 -0.13 -14.11
C ASP A 218 -11.08 -0.38 -12.75
N SER A 219 -11.69 0.15 -11.69
CA SER A 219 -11.22 0.06 -10.30
C SER A 219 -12.25 -0.56 -9.35
N SER A 220 -13.33 -1.13 -9.89
CA SER A 220 -14.48 -1.61 -9.12
C SER A 220 -15.10 -2.90 -9.67
N VAL A 221 -14.31 -3.75 -10.32
CA VAL A 221 -14.83 -4.95 -11.01
C VAL A 221 -15.06 -6.10 -10.02
N SER A 222 -16.18 -6.80 -10.17
CA SER A 222 -16.41 -8.11 -9.54
C SER A 222 -15.90 -9.23 -10.44
N VAL A 223 -15.04 -10.10 -9.91
CA VAL A 223 -14.39 -11.18 -10.67
C VAL A 223 -14.55 -12.51 -9.92
N LYS A 224 -15.03 -13.55 -10.60
CA LYS A 224 -15.06 -14.92 -10.09
C LYS A 224 -13.95 -15.75 -10.74
N VAL A 225 -13.10 -16.37 -9.95
CA VAL A 225 -12.04 -17.31 -10.37
C VAL A 225 -12.17 -18.60 -9.58
N HIS A 226 -11.34 -19.60 -9.87
CA HIS A 226 -11.31 -20.85 -9.12
C HIS A 226 -11.19 -20.64 -7.60
N ALA A 227 -10.30 -19.74 -7.17
CA ALA A 227 -10.09 -19.44 -5.75
C ALA A 227 -11.27 -18.74 -5.04
N GLY A 228 -12.27 -18.23 -5.79
CA GLY A 228 -13.42 -17.54 -5.20
C GLY A 228 -13.94 -16.37 -6.02
N LYS A 229 -14.84 -15.59 -5.41
CA LYS A 229 -15.35 -14.33 -5.97
C LYS A 229 -14.77 -13.16 -5.19
N PHE A 230 -14.28 -12.17 -5.93
CA PHE A 230 -13.66 -10.96 -5.40
C PHE A 230 -14.36 -9.73 -5.97
N ASP A 231 -14.67 -8.77 -5.12
CA ASP A 231 -15.28 -7.50 -5.50
C ASP A 231 -14.26 -6.37 -5.39
N ASN A 232 -14.57 -5.22 -5.98
CA ASN A 232 -13.70 -4.04 -5.97
C ASN A 232 -12.28 -4.31 -6.53
N CYS A 233 -12.17 -5.13 -7.57
CA CYS A 233 -10.88 -5.45 -8.18
C CYS A 233 -10.41 -4.34 -9.12
N LEU A 234 -9.10 -4.07 -9.14
CA LEU A 234 -8.47 -3.30 -10.19
C LEU A 234 -8.35 -4.15 -11.45
N LYS A 235 -8.75 -3.60 -12.59
CA LYS A 235 -8.49 -4.16 -13.93
C LYS A 235 -7.51 -3.26 -14.64
N ILE A 236 -6.32 -3.79 -14.93
CA ILE A 236 -5.23 -3.04 -15.55
C ILE A 236 -4.89 -3.67 -16.89
N ARG A 237 -5.00 -2.89 -17.97
CA ARG A 237 -4.53 -3.26 -19.30
C ARG A 237 -3.05 -2.95 -19.44
N GLU A 238 -2.31 -3.86 -20.04
CA GLU A 238 -0.91 -3.78 -20.44
C GLU A 238 -0.85 -3.84 -21.98
N GLU A 239 -0.25 -2.82 -22.58
CA GLU A 239 -0.09 -2.66 -24.02
C GLU A 239 1.40 -2.46 -24.34
N ASN A 240 1.95 -3.32 -25.18
CA ASN A 240 3.29 -3.15 -25.71
C ASN A 240 3.27 -2.14 -26.86
N LEU A 241 3.88 -0.98 -26.67
CA LEU A 241 3.89 0.09 -27.66
C LEU A 241 4.84 -0.17 -28.83
N SER A 242 5.79 -1.09 -28.68
CA SER A 242 6.64 -1.53 -29.78
C SER A 242 5.88 -2.43 -30.76
N PHE A 243 4.89 -3.19 -30.27
CA PHE A 243 4.09 -4.13 -31.06
C PHE A 243 2.61 -4.13 -30.63
N PRO A 244 1.83 -3.07 -30.94
CA PRO A 244 0.49 -2.84 -30.38
C PRO A 244 -0.59 -3.69 -31.07
N SER A 245 -0.45 -5.01 -31.04
CA SER A 245 -1.37 -5.97 -31.66
C SER A 245 -2.18 -6.79 -30.65
N ALA A 246 -1.71 -6.86 -29.41
CA ALA A 246 -2.29 -7.65 -28.34
C ALA A 246 -2.36 -6.86 -27.03
N TYR A 247 -3.38 -7.17 -26.24
CA TYR A 247 -3.62 -6.60 -24.92
C TYR A 247 -3.60 -7.73 -23.89
N LYS A 248 -2.93 -7.47 -22.78
CA LYS A 248 -3.01 -8.31 -21.58
C LYS A 248 -3.72 -7.53 -20.51
N TYR A 249 -4.68 -8.12 -19.81
CA TYR A 249 -5.32 -7.50 -18.67
C TYR A 249 -4.99 -8.31 -17.42
N LYS A 250 -4.55 -7.62 -16.38
CA LYS A 250 -4.34 -8.19 -15.06
C LYS A 250 -5.38 -7.64 -14.10
N TYR A 251 -5.93 -8.53 -13.30
CA TYR A 251 -6.92 -8.22 -12.28
C TYR A 251 -6.30 -8.40 -10.89
N TYR A 252 -6.50 -7.42 -10.02
CA TYR A 252 -5.98 -7.44 -8.65
C TYR A 252 -7.12 -7.24 -7.65
N ALA A 253 -7.29 -8.20 -6.73
CA ALA A 253 -8.23 -8.10 -5.63
C ALA A 253 -7.62 -7.36 -4.42
N PRO A 254 -8.42 -6.59 -3.66
CA PRO A 254 -7.99 -6.00 -2.40
C PRO A 254 -7.43 -7.05 -1.42
N GLU A 255 -6.34 -6.71 -0.72
CA GLU A 255 -5.68 -7.54 0.30
C GLU A 255 -5.14 -8.90 -0.17
N LEU A 256 -5.24 -9.20 -1.47
CA LEU A 256 -4.84 -10.48 -2.05
C LEU A 256 -3.85 -10.30 -3.21
N GLY A 257 -4.06 -9.28 -4.03
CA GLY A 257 -3.28 -9.02 -5.23
C GLY A 257 -3.80 -9.76 -6.45
N TYR A 258 -2.89 -10.28 -7.28
CA TYR A 258 -3.24 -10.87 -8.58
C TYR A 258 -4.28 -12.00 -8.46
N ILE A 259 -5.33 -11.95 -9.30
CA ILE A 259 -6.36 -12.99 -9.36
C ILE A 259 -6.65 -13.56 -10.75
N LEU A 260 -6.46 -12.80 -11.83
CA LEU A 260 -6.83 -13.20 -13.19
C LEU A 260 -5.97 -12.49 -14.22
N THR A 261 -5.58 -13.22 -15.27
CA THR A 261 -5.08 -12.66 -16.53
C THR A 261 -6.08 -13.00 -17.64
N THR A 262 -6.46 -12.00 -18.41
CA THR A 262 -7.15 -12.18 -19.71
C THR A 262 -6.31 -11.56 -20.82
N VAL A 263 -6.58 -11.97 -22.06
CA VAL A 263 -5.93 -11.46 -23.25
C VAL A 263 -6.96 -11.10 -24.31
N ALA A 264 -6.65 -10.10 -25.12
CA ALA A 264 -7.41 -9.73 -26.31
C ALA A 264 -6.44 -9.26 -27.40
N SER A 265 -6.94 -9.05 -28.62
CA SER A 265 -6.15 -8.48 -29.70
C SER A 265 -6.92 -7.39 -30.43
N VAL A 266 -6.24 -6.64 -31.30
CA VAL A 266 -6.91 -5.66 -32.17
C VAL A 266 -7.91 -6.34 -33.10
N LYS A 267 -7.63 -7.57 -33.56
CA LYS A 267 -8.52 -8.34 -34.44
C LYS A 267 -9.68 -9.00 -33.69
N GLU A 268 -9.43 -9.44 -32.47
CA GLU A 268 -10.39 -10.09 -31.59
C GLU A 268 -10.44 -9.34 -30.25
N PRO A 269 -11.26 -8.28 -30.16
CA PRO A 269 -11.28 -7.40 -29.00
C PRO A 269 -11.95 -8.02 -27.77
N ALA A 270 -12.68 -9.12 -27.94
CA ALA A 270 -13.28 -9.87 -26.84
C ALA A 270 -12.18 -10.53 -25.99
N GLU A 271 -12.21 -10.29 -24.68
CA GLU A 271 -11.26 -10.89 -23.74
C GLU A 271 -11.48 -12.40 -23.59
N ARG A 272 -10.38 -13.15 -23.70
CA ARG A 272 -10.33 -14.57 -23.35
C ARG A 272 -9.51 -14.75 -22.08
N ARG A 273 -9.95 -15.65 -21.20
CA ARG A 273 -9.18 -16.02 -20.01
C ARG A 273 -7.89 -16.73 -20.42
N HIS A 274 -6.81 -16.35 -19.77
CA HIS A 274 -5.51 -16.99 -19.93
C HIS A 274 -5.19 -17.84 -18.70
N SER A 275 -5.14 -17.21 -17.54
CA SER A 275 -4.78 -17.85 -16.28
C SER A 275 -5.45 -17.17 -15.11
N GLU A 276 -5.64 -17.89 -14.01
CA GLU A 276 -6.33 -17.41 -12.82
C GLU A 276 -5.75 -17.98 -11.53
N LEU A 277 -6.08 -17.31 -10.43
CA LEU A 277 -5.73 -17.77 -9.10
C LEU A 277 -6.54 -19.02 -8.75
N LEU A 278 -5.81 -20.08 -8.39
CA LEU A 278 -6.36 -21.36 -7.92
C LEU A 278 -6.42 -21.39 -6.39
N SER A 279 -5.36 -20.94 -5.73
CA SER A 279 -5.29 -20.88 -4.27
C SER A 279 -4.25 -19.87 -3.81
N SER A 280 -4.32 -19.45 -2.54
CA SER A 280 -3.32 -18.56 -1.94
C SER A 280 -3.18 -18.81 -0.45
N LYS A 281 -2.02 -18.41 0.09
CA LYS A 281 -1.79 -18.20 1.52
C LYS A 281 -1.19 -16.81 1.65
N VAL A 282 -2.04 -15.83 1.97
CA VAL A 282 -1.61 -14.44 2.23
C VAL A 282 -1.61 -14.22 3.74
N ILE A 283 -0.44 -13.90 4.28
CA ILE A 283 -0.25 -13.59 5.68
C ILE A 283 -0.53 -12.09 5.86
N PRO A 284 -1.41 -11.68 6.80
CA PRO A 284 -1.59 -10.27 7.10
C PRO A 284 -0.35 -9.68 7.77
N GLU A 285 -0.13 -8.38 7.60
CA GLU A 285 0.88 -7.61 8.34
C GLU A 285 0.57 -7.49 9.85
#